data_AF-G0N097-F1
#
_entry.id   AF-G0N097-F1
#
_cell.length_a   1.000
_cell.length_b   1.000
_cell.length_c   1.000
_cell.angle_alpha   90.00
_cell.angle_beta   90.00
_cell.angle_gamma   90.00
#
_symmetry.space_group_name_H-M   'P 1'
#
loop_
_entity.id
_entity.type
_entity.pdbx_description
1 polymer ?
#
loop_
_entity_poly.entity_id
_entity_poly.type
_entity_poly.pdbx_seq_one_letter_code
_entity_poly.pdbx_strand_id
1 'polypeptide(L)'
;MNVAARFPLLLLPNDERIEVLRHMDPINLVKISFLSKRAKEIIISRECKAESIQVIIDNTIFIRPLYEYEIPLNNFYLSMRNEYDGSKKVEKPKYI
;
A
#
# COMPACT_ATOMS: atom_id res chain seq x y z
N MET A 1 22.29 -16.97 -10.33
CA MET A 1 21.92 -15.82 -9.47
C MET A 1 20.49 -15.45 -9.79
N ASN A 2 19.55 -15.67 -8.88
CA ASN A 2 18.15 -15.28 -9.08
C ASN A 2 18.01 -13.81 -8.66
N VAL A 3 18.15 -12.88 -9.61
CA VAL A 3 17.90 -11.46 -9.34
C VAL A 3 16.40 -11.34 -9.12
N ALA A 4 15.98 -11.24 -7.87
CA ALA A 4 14.58 -10.97 -7.54
C ALA A 4 14.13 -9.76 -8.37
N ALA A 5 13.11 -9.97 -9.21
CA ALA A 5 12.59 -8.92 -10.08
C ALA A 5 12.27 -7.70 -9.22
N ARG A 6 13.00 -6.61 -9.45
CA ARG A 6 12.73 -5.35 -8.76
C ARG A 6 11.44 -4.78 -9.34
N PHE A 7 10.55 -4.35 -8.46
CA PHE A 7 9.30 -3.71 -8.85
C PHE A 7 9.60 -2.60 -9.89
N PRO A 8 9.01 -2.64 -11.09
CA PRO A 8 9.42 -1.79 -12.22
C PRO A 8 9.46 -0.29 -11.89
N LEU A 9 8.54 0.18 -11.06
CA LEU A 9 8.51 1.58 -10.59
C LEU A 9 9.80 2.01 -9.86
N LEU A 10 10.47 1.09 -9.17
CA LEU A 10 11.71 1.37 -8.43
C LEU A 10 12.96 1.37 -9.32
N LEU A 11 12.82 0.93 -10.57
CA LEU A 11 13.88 0.93 -11.57
C LEU A 11 13.88 2.20 -12.43
N LEU A 12 12.79 2.97 -12.43
CA LEU A 12 12.69 4.23 -13.15
C LEU A 12 13.69 5.26 -12.59
N PRO A 13 14.24 6.15 -13.45
CA PRO A 13 14.97 7.31 -12.98
C PRO A 13 14.07 8.20 -12.10
N ASN A 14 14.70 9.11 -11.35
CA ASN A 14 14.01 9.79 -10.26
C ASN A 14 12.82 10.60 -10.73
N ASP A 15 12.94 11.31 -11.86
CA ASP A 15 11.93 12.25 -12.33
C ASP A 15 10.69 11.51 -12.84
N GLU A 16 10.86 10.45 -13.62
CA GLU A 16 9.77 9.61 -14.13
C GLU A 16 9.08 8.86 -13.00
N ARG A 17 9.86 8.35 -12.03
CA ARG A 17 9.29 7.74 -10.83
C ARG A 17 8.44 8.74 -10.06
N ILE A 18 8.92 9.99 -9.95
CA ILE A 18 8.18 11.02 -9.24
C ILE A 18 6.89 11.34 -9.99
N GLU A 19 6.95 11.44 -11.31
CA GLU A 19 5.78 11.75 -12.12
C GLU A 19 4.71 10.67 -12.06
N VAL A 20 5.10 9.39 -12.16
CA VAL A 20 4.17 8.26 -12.02
C VAL A 20 3.50 8.26 -10.65
N LEU A 21 4.27 8.43 -9.59
CA LEU A 21 3.73 8.49 -8.23
C LEU A 21 2.85 9.74 -7.99
N ARG A 22 2.97 10.81 -8.79
CA ARG A 22 2.16 12.04 -8.62
C ARG A 22 0.73 11.83 -9.13
N HIS A 23 0.58 10.97 -10.13
CA HIS A 23 -0.70 10.65 -10.75
C HIS A 23 -1.39 9.44 -10.13
N MET A 24 -0.76 8.79 -9.14
CA MET A 24 -1.36 7.66 -8.44
C MET A 24 -2.31 8.12 -7.35
N ASP A 25 -3.47 7.47 -7.30
CA ASP A 25 -4.39 7.63 -6.17
C ASP A 25 -3.69 7.35 -4.84
N PRO A 26 -4.04 8.06 -3.76
CA PRO A 26 -3.39 7.89 -2.47
C PRO A 26 -3.41 6.45 -1.94
N ILE A 27 -4.47 5.68 -2.26
CA ILE A 27 -4.54 4.26 -1.87
C ILE A 27 -3.46 3.40 -2.53
N ASN A 28 -3.09 3.70 -3.77
CA ASN A 28 -2.07 2.97 -4.51
C ASN A 28 -0.68 3.35 -4.00
N LEU A 29 -0.49 4.60 -3.56
CA LEU A 29 0.71 5.03 -2.83
C LEU A 29 0.87 4.26 -1.51
N VAL A 30 -0.22 4.07 -0.75
CA VAL A 30 -0.21 3.24 0.47
C VAL A 30 0.17 1.80 0.16
N LYS A 31 -0.41 1.17 -0.89
CA LYS A 31 -0.04 -0.20 -1.31
C LYS A 31 1.45 -0.31 -1.65
N ILE A 32 1.99 0.64 -2.40
CA ILE A 32 3.42 0.68 -2.76
C ILE A 32 4.31 0.80 -1.53
N SER A 33 3.89 1.56 -0.52
CA SER A 33 4.64 1.70 0.74
C SER A 33 4.88 0.37 1.45
N PHE A 34 4.04 -0.65 1.22
CA PHE A 34 4.18 -1.98 1.81
C PHE A 34 5.13 -2.92 1.04
N LEU A 35 5.59 -2.53 -0.15
CA LEU A 35 6.46 -3.40 -0.98
C LEU A 35 7.88 -3.54 -0.43
N SER A 36 8.43 -2.48 0.15
CA SER A 36 9.80 -2.48 0.71
C SER A 36 10.05 -1.25 1.58
N LYS A 37 11.10 -1.29 2.41
CA LYS A 37 11.57 -0.13 3.18
C LYS A 37 11.85 1.08 2.28
N ARG A 38 12.51 0.87 1.14
CA ARG A 38 12.80 1.92 0.15
C ARG A 38 11.52 2.53 -0.42
N ALA A 39 10.52 1.70 -0.75
CA ALA A 39 9.25 2.19 -1.26
C ALA A 39 8.53 3.04 -0.20
N LYS A 40 8.50 2.59 1.05
CA LYS A 40 7.95 3.37 2.18
C LYS A 40 8.59 4.75 2.31
N GLU A 41 9.92 4.83 2.29
CA GLU A 41 10.65 6.11 2.40
C GLU A 41 10.31 7.08 1.27
N ILE A 42 10.20 6.59 0.03
CA ILE A 42 9.82 7.39 -1.14
C ILE A 42 8.39 7.95 -1.01
N ILE A 43 7.46 7.18 -0.44
CA ILE A 43 6.09 7.64 -0.23
C ILE A 43 6.02 8.65 0.92
N ILE A 44 6.75 8.43 2.01
CA ILE A 44 6.79 9.37 3.15
C ILE A 44 7.33 10.74 2.72
N SER A 45 8.34 10.78 1.85
CA SER A 45 8.91 12.05 1.37
C SER A 45 7.95 12.88 0.50
N ARG A 46 6.76 12.37 0.17
CA ARG A 46 5.72 13.11 -0.56
C ARG A 46 4.77 13.90 0.31
N GLU A 47 4.86 13.74 1.63
CA GLU A 47 4.00 14.44 2.59
C GLU A 47 2.49 14.25 2.30
N CYS A 48 2.11 13.13 1.69
CA CYS A 48 0.70 12.77 1.51
C CYS A 48 0.12 12.36 2.86
N LYS A 49 -0.47 13.34 3.57
CA LYS A 49 -1.08 13.16 4.88
C LYS A 49 -2.57 12.93 4.71
N ALA A 50 -3.04 11.80 5.22
CA ALA A 50 -4.45 11.64 5.51
C ALA A 50 -4.79 12.46 6.77
N GLU A 51 -6.01 13.00 6.85
CA GLU A 51 -6.50 13.65 8.07
C GLU A 51 -6.73 12.64 9.17
N SER A 52 -7.30 11.50 8.81
CA SER A 52 -7.53 10.41 9.74
C SER A 52 -7.39 9.07 9.05
N ILE A 53 -7.09 8.05 9.85
CA ILE A 53 -7.02 6.66 9.39
C ILE A 53 -8.00 5.86 10.22
N GLN A 54 -8.98 5.25 9.56
CA GLN A 54 -9.85 4.27 10.18
C GLN A 54 -9.21 2.89 10.03
N VAL A 55 -8.99 2.21 11.16
CA VAL A 55 -8.52 0.83 11.21
C VAL A 55 -9.60 -0.02 11.87
N ILE A 56 -10.13 -1.01 11.14
CA ILE A 56 -11.08 -1.98 11.69
C ILE A 56 -10.40 -3.35 11.69
N ILE A 57 -10.37 -4.00 12.85
CA ILE A 57 -9.73 -5.30 13.04
C ILE A 57 -10.80 -6.32 13.41
N ASP A 58 -11.01 -7.28 12.52
CA ASP A 58 -11.85 -8.45 12.71
C ASP A 58 -11.13 -9.66 12.07
N ASN A 59 -11.85 -10.59 11.43
CA ASN A 59 -11.27 -11.59 10.53
C ASN A 59 -10.45 -10.96 9.38
N THR A 60 -10.66 -9.68 9.09
CA THR A 60 -9.82 -8.89 8.18
C THR A 60 -9.34 -7.63 8.87
N ILE A 61 -8.12 -7.19 8.55
CA ILE A 61 -7.63 -5.85 8.88
C ILE A 61 -8.02 -4.93 7.73
N PHE A 62 -8.91 -3.98 8.02
CA PHE A 62 -9.35 -2.94 7.11
C PHE A 62 -8.64 -1.64 7.45
N ILE A 63 -8.01 -1.01 6.45
CA ILE A 63 -7.33 0.28 6.59
C ILE A 63 -7.96 1.24 5.58
N ARG A 64 -8.51 2.34 6.09
CA ARG A 64 -9.13 3.39 5.30
C ARG A 64 -8.54 4.75 5.68
N PRO A 65 -7.62 5.29 4.87
CA PRO A 65 -7.24 6.68 4.98
C PRO A 65 -8.40 7.58 4.55
N LEU A 66 -8.65 8.64 5.30
CA LEU A 66 -9.65 9.66 5.04
C LEU A 66 -8.92 10.98 4.74
N TYR A 67 -9.30 11.62 3.64
CA TYR A 67 -8.75 12.89 3.17
C TYR A 67 -9.89 13.91 3.07
N GLU A 68 -9.59 15.20 3.18
CA GLU A 68 -10.51 16.31 2.91
C GLU A 68 -11.04 16.15 1.47
N TYR A 69 -12.30 16.54 1.30
CA TYR A 69 -13.17 16.41 0.13
C TYR A 69 -12.49 16.19 -1.25
N GLU A 70 -13.16 15.39 -2.09
CA GLU A 70 -12.85 15.07 -3.52
C GLU A 70 -11.85 13.95 -3.80
N ILE A 71 -11.24 13.32 -2.80
CA ILE A 71 -10.42 12.12 -3.02
C ILE A 71 -11.31 10.86 -3.00
N PRO A 72 -11.26 9.98 -4.02
CA PRO A 72 -12.05 8.76 -4.03
C PRO A 72 -11.77 7.90 -2.79
N LEU A 73 -12.85 7.47 -2.12
CA LEU A 73 -12.82 6.62 -0.92
C LEU A 73 -12.39 5.20 -1.29
N ASN A 74 -11.11 5.02 -1.61
CA ASN A 74 -10.55 3.72 -1.90
C ASN A 74 -10.04 3.07 -0.61
N ASN A 75 -10.51 1.86 -0.35
CA ASN A 75 -10.18 1.10 0.84
C ASN A 75 -9.04 0.12 0.58
N PHE A 76 -8.24 -0.16 1.61
CA PHE A 76 -7.22 -1.22 1.58
C PHE A 76 -7.58 -2.31 2.59
N TYR A 77 -7.59 -3.56 2.11
CA TYR A 77 -7.95 -4.72 2.91
C TYR A 77 -6.72 -5.64 3.01
N LEU A 78 -6.38 -6.02 4.24
CA LEU A 78 -5.49 -7.14 4.55
C LEU A 78 -6.36 -8.25 5.15
N SER A 79 -6.60 -9.33 4.43
CA SER A 79 -7.34 -10.47 4.97
C SER A 79 -6.41 -11.43 5.70
N MET A 80 -6.86 -11.91 6.87
CA MET A 80 -6.33 -13.12 7.47
C MET A 80 -7.41 -14.19 7.39
N ARG A 81 -7.02 -15.43 7.09
CA ARG A 81 -7.94 -16.56 7.24
C ARG A 81 -7.51 -17.37 8.44
N ASN A 82 -8.49 -17.73 9.26
CA ASN A 82 -8.30 -18.77 10.26
C ASN A 82 -8.33 -20.10 9.53
N GLU A 83 -7.30 -20.91 9.73
CA GLU A 83 -7.31 -22.29 9.27
C GLU A 83 -8.06 -23.17 10.28
N TYR A 84 -8.50 -24.35 9.84
CA TYR A 84 -9.30 -25.27 10.66
C TYR A 84 -8.56 -25.77 11.90
N ASP A 85 -7.23 -25.69 11.91
CA ASP A 85 -6.36 -26.07 13.02
C ASP A 85 -6.14 -24.93 14.04
N GLY A 86 -6.79 -23.77 13.86
CA GLY A 86 -6.63 -22.59 14.69
C GLY A 86 -5.39 -21.74 14.35
N SER A 87 -4.59 -22.13 13.37
CA SER A 87 -3.50 -21.31 12.85
C SER A 87 -4.06 -20.14 12.00
N LYS A 88 -3.30 -19.04 11.91
CA LYS A 88 -3.66 -17.87 11.11
C LYS A 88 -2.78 -17.81 9.87
N LYS A 89 -3.39 -17.77 8.69
CA LYS A 89 -2.69 -17.54 7.43
C LYS A 89 -2.94 -16.12 6.94
N VAL A 90 -1.86 -15.36 6.83
CA VAL A 90 -1.89 -14.04 6.20
C VAL A 90 -2.01 -14.22 4.69
N GLU A 91 -3.07 -13.69 4.10
CA GLU A 91 -3.17 -13.64 2.65
C GLU A 91 -2.39 -12.44 2.14
N LYS A 92 -1.42 -12.70 1.25
CA LYS A 92 -0.74 -11.60 0.57
C LYS A 92 -1.73 -10.94 -0.40
N PRO A 93 -1.76 -9.60 -0.49
CA PRO A 93 -2.54 -8.91 -1.50
C PRO A 93 -2.21 -9.45 -2.89
N LYS A 94 -3.22 -9.93 -3.63
CA LYS A 94 -3.01 -10.53 -4.97
C LYS A 94 -2.68 -9.51 -6.06
N TYR A 95 -2.87 -8.22 -5.77
CA TYR A 95 -2.66 -7.13 -6.71
C TYR A 95 -1.93 -5.99 -6.01
N ILE A 96 -0.60 -6.00 -6.11
CA ILE A 96 0.24 -4.80 -6.08
C ILE A 96 0.92 -4.72 -7.44
#